data_AF-A0A4P6ZE13-F1
#
_entry.id   AF-A0A4P6ZE13-F1
#
_cell.length_a   1.000
_cell.length_b   1.000
_cell.length_c   1.000
_cell.angle_alpha   90.00
_cell.angle_beta   90.00
_cell.angle_gamma   90.00
#
_symmetry.space_group_name_H-M   'P 1'
#
loop_
_entity.id
_entity.type
_entity.pdbx_description
1 polymer ?
#
loop_
_entity_poly.entity_id
_entity_poly.type
_entity_poly.pdbx_seq_one_letter_code
_entity_poly.pdbx_strand_id
1 'polypeptide(L)'
;MKFLKIICIISFLLIEGMQMHTSINFGIIVVYLYQFLHDIISFQNFNNIFWQGGLLSVFTLGNLILLYRSRSYLDRYTVVFCIISLFFCSIYLDGIDRFSNFNIGFVIPFAIFLLSSILLIILNFKKKVKINVSNNKLGTKAH
;
A
#
# COMPACT_ATOMS: atom_id res chain seq x y z
N MET A 1 10.53 -2.44 -10.33
CA MET A 1 9.54 -2.62 -9.24
C MET A 1 9.70 -1.63 -8.10
N LYS A 2 10.91 -1.35 -7.58
CA LYS A 2 11.10 -0.38 -6.47
C LYS A 2 10.44 0.97 -6.71
N PHE A 3 10.67 1.58 -7.87
CA PHE A 3 10.05 2.85 -8.25
C PHE A 3 8.52 2.79 -8.25
N LEU A 4 7.95 1.72 -8.83
CA LEU A 4 6.50 1.51 -8.88
C LEU A 4 5.88 1.35 -7.49
N LYS A 5 6.59 0.70 -6.55
CA LYS A 5 6.18 0.59 -5.15
C LYS A 5 6.18 1.95 -4.46
N ILE A 6 7.21 2.74 -4.69
CA ILE A 6 7.32 4.10 -4.13
C ILE A 6 6.16 4.96 -4.64
N ILE A 7 5.86 4.92 -5.94
CA ILE A 7 4.70 5.62 -6.50
C ILE A 7 3.41 5.16 -5.82
N CYS A 8 3.18 3.85 -5.73
CA CYS A 8 2.00 3.28 -5.09
C CYS A 8 1.85 3.75 -3.63
N ILE A 9 2.93 3.71 -2.84
CA ILE A 9 2.96 4.18 -1.45
C ILE A 9 2.68 5.68 -1.36
N ILE A 10 3.36 6.50 -2.15
CA ILE A 10 3.19 7.96 -2.13
C ILE A 10 1.77 8.32 -2.55
N SER A 11 1.24 7.71 -3.61
CA SER A 11 -0.13 7.94 -4.05
C SER A 11 -1.14 7.58 -2.97
N PHE A 12 -0.94 6.46 -2.24
CA PHE A 12 -1.82 6.08 -1.15
C PHE A 12 -1.80 7.11 0.00
N LEU A 13 -0.61 7.59 0.36
CA LEU A 13 -0.44 8.57 1.44
C LEU A 13 -1.04 9.95 1.10
N LEU A 14 -1.09 10.28 -0.19
CA LEU A 14 -1.63 11.55 -0.71
C LEU A 14 -3.13 11.51 -1.00
N ILE A 15 -3.81 10.37 -0.88
CA ILE A 15 -5.27 10.35 -0.99
C ILE A 15 -5.84 11.25 0.11
N GLU A 16 -6.51 12.33 -0.32
CA GLU A 16 -7.38 13.14 0.53
C GLU A 16 -8.73 12.46 0.67
N GLY A 17 -9.45 12.66 1.77
CA GLY A 17 -10.83 12.18 1.86
C GLY A 17 -11.76 12.90 0.87
N MET A 18 -12.87 12.26 0.51
CA MET A 18 -13.89 12.72 -0.44
C MET A 18 -14.54 14.04 0.00
N GLN A 19 -14.61 14.35 1.29
CA GLN A 19 -15.23 15.59 1.77
C GLN A 19 -14.32 16.83 1.57
N MET A 20 -14.95 18.00 1.45
CA MET A 20 -14.20 19.26 1.47
C MET A 20 -13.60 19.44 2.88
N HIS A 21 -12.28 19.66 2.96
CA HIS A 21 -11.48 19.76 4.19
C HIS A 21 -11.06 18.46 4.87
N THR A 22 -11.20 17.29 4.22
CA THR A 22 -10.61 16.07 4.76
C THR A 22 -9.09 16.07 4.63
N SER A 23 -8.41 15.57 5.65
CA SER A 23 -6.95 15.44 5.66
C SER A 23 -6.48 14.34 4.71
N ILE A 24 -5.23 14.44 4.25
CA ILE A 24 -4.56 13.35 3.55
C ILE A 24 -4.37 12.14 4.47
N ASN A 25 -4.39 10.93 3.91
CA ASN A 25 -4.16 9.68 4.63
C ASN A 25 -2.92 9.73 5.52
N PHE A 26 -1.83 10.35 5.05
CA PHE A 26 -0.63 10.55 5.86
C PHE A 26 -0.91 11.27 7.18
N GLY A 27 -1.65 12.38 7.13
CA GLY A 27 -2.02 13.16 8.31
C GLY A 27 -2.88 12.35 9.27
N ILE A 28 -3.87 11.63 8.74
CA ILE A 28 -4.76 10.79 9.55
C ILE A 28 -3.98 9.69 10.27
N ILE A 29 -3.08 8.99 9.56
CA ILE A 29 -2.25 7.92 10.14
C ILE A 29 -1.37 8.46 11.26
N VAL A 30 -0.75 9.63 11.08
CA VAL A 30 0.13 10.24 12.09
C VAL A 30 -0.67 10.68 13.31
N VAL A 31 -1.82 11.32 13.13
CA VAL A 31 -2.69 11.74 14.24
C VAL A 31 -3.21 10.53 15.03
N TYR A 32 -3.65 9.47 14.34
CA TYR A 32 -4.13 8.25 14.99
C TYR A 32 -3.03 7.55 15.78
N LEU A 33 -1.82 7.48 15.23
CA LEU A 33 -0.67 6.91 15.91
C LEU A 33 -0.26 7.75 17.13
N TYR A 34 -0.22 9.08 16.98
CA TYR A 34 0.10 10.00 18.07
C TYR A 34 -0.90 9.85 19.22
N GLN A 35 -2.20 9.91 18.92
CA GLN A 35 -3.25 9.76 19.92
C GLN A 35 -3.14 8.43 20.65
N PHE A 36 -2.93 7.33 19.90
CA PHE A 36 -2.77 6.00 20.48
C PHE A 36 -1.56 5.90 21.41
N LEU A 37 -0.40 6.41 20.99
CA LEU A 37 0.81 6.43 21.82
C LEU A 37 0.64 7.32 23.06
N HIS A 38 0.01 8.48 22.89
CA HIS A 38 -0.28 9.40 23.98
C HIS A 38 -1.20 8.74 25.02
N ASP A 39 -2.26 8.07 24.58
CA ASP A 39 -3.21 7.38 25.46
C ASP A 39 -2.54 6.22 26.23
N ILE A 40 -1.63 5.48 25.57
CA ILE A 40 -0.88 4.39 26.21
C ILE A 40 0.11 4.93 27.26
N ILE A 41 0.86 5.99 26.92
CA ILE A 41 1.92 6.51 27.79
C ILE A 41 1.36 7.32 28.97
N SER A 42 0.32 8.12 28.73
CA SER A 42 -0.26 8.98 29.77
C SER A 42 -1.03 8.21 30.82
N PHE A 43 -1.47 6.97 30.54
CA PHE A 43 -2.25 6.08 31.43
C PHE A 43 -3.49 6.72 32.08
N GLN A 44 -3.90 7.92 31.64
CA GLN A 44 -4.92 8.71 32.32
C GLN A 44 -6.32 8.11 32.18
N ASN A 45 -6.58 7.31 31.14
CA ASN A 45 -7.86 6.64 30.93
C ASN A 45 -7.69 5.32 30.15
N PHE A 46 -7.30 4.23 30.81
CA PHE A 46 -7.20 2.90 30.18
C PHE A 46 -8.47 2.47 29.41
N ASN A 47 -9.65 2.92 29.85
CA ASN A 47 -10.93 2.61 29.21
C ASN A 47 -11.25 3.46 27.97
N ASN A 48 -10.51 4.55 27.71
CA ASN A 48 -10.71 5.45 26.57
C ASN A 48 -9.54 5.45 25.57
N ILE A 49 -8.67 4.45 25.60
CA ILE A 49 -7.60 4.32 24.61
C ILE A 49 -8.24 4.20 23.21
N PHE A 50 -7.78 5.01 22.27
CA PHE A 50 -8.25 4.97 20.88
C PHE A 50 -7.70 3.77 20.10
N TRP A 51 -8.08 2.56 20.51
CA TRP A 51 -7.61 1.28 19.95
C TRP A 51 -7.86 1.15 18.45
N GLN A 52 -9.01 1.62 17.97
CA GLN A 52 -9.41 1.45 16.58
C GLN A 52 -8.47 2.19 15.62
N GLY A 53 -8.22 3.48 15.86
CA GLY A 53 -7.28 4.24 15.03
C GLY A 53 -5.83 3.84 15.28
N GLY A 54 -5.47 3.49 16.51
CA GLY A 54 -4.15 2.97 16.86
C GLY A 54 -3.80 1.72 16.05
N LEU A 55 -4.63 0.68 16.13
CA LEU A 55 -4.42 -0.56 15.38
C LEU A 55 -4.41 -0.30 13.87
N LEU A 56 -5.35 0.51 13.37
CA LEU A 56 -5.38 0.87 11.95
C LEU A 56 -4.07 1.51 11.50
N SER A 57 -3.56 2.50 12.23
CA SER A 57 -2.32 3.20 11.88
C SER A 57 -1.11 2.26 11.91
N VAL A 58 -1.00 1.39 12.92
CA VAL A 58 0.09 0.41 13.04
C VAL A 58 0.05 -0.62 11.91
N PHE A 59 -1.13 -1.18 11.60
CA PHE A 59 -1.27 -2.14 10.49
C PHE A 59 -1.00 -1.49 9.14
N THR A 60 -1.46 -0.26 8.92
CA THR A 60 -1.20 0.46 7.67
C THR A 60 0.29 0.73 7.51
N LEU A 61 0.98 1.19 8.54
CA LEU A 61 2.44 1.37 8.49
C LEU A 61 3.18 0.05 8.25
N GLY A 62 2.76 -1.02 8.91
CA GLY A 62 3.28 -2.37 8.68
C GLY A 62 3.13 -2.81 7.22
N ASN A 63 1.95 -2.60 6.63
CA ASN A 63 1.68 -2.90 5.22
C ASN A 63 2.55 -2.06 4.27
N LEU A 64 2.75 -0.76 4.54
CA LEU A 64 3.60 0.10 3.72
C LEU A 64 5.07 -0.39 3.75
N ILE A 65 5.58 -0.73 4.93
CA ILE A 65 6.94 -1.26 5.12
C ILE A 65 7.08 -2.62 4.42
N LEU A 66 6.11 -3.52 4.61
CA LEU A 66 6.11 -4.86 4.01
C LEU A 66 6.02 -4.79 2.48
N LEU A 67 5.17 -3.91 1.94
CA LEU A 67 5.05 -3.65 0.51
C LEU A 67 6.38 -3.14 -0.04
N TYR A 68 7.05 -2.20 0.62
CA TYR A 68 8.35 -1.69 0.20
C TYR A 68 9.41 -2.80 0.17
N ARG A 69 9.52 -3.57 1.26
CA ARG A 69 10.57 -4.58 1.47
C ARG A 69 10.38 -5.89 0.71
N SER A 70 9.15 -6.23 0.30
CA SER A 70 8.84 -7.49 -0.40
C SER A 70 9.73 -7.71 -1.64
N ARG A 71 10.22 -8.94 -1.83
CA ARG A 71 11.03 -9.28 -2.98
C ARG A 71 10.12 -9.62 -4.17
N SER A 72 10.49 -9.07 -5.31
CA SER A 72 9.86 -9.37 -6.59
C SER A 72 9.87 -10.88 -6.85
N TYR A 73 8.73 -11.43 -7.29
CA TYR A 73 8.50 -12.85 -7.63
C TYR A 73 8.43 -13.85 -6.48
N LEU A 74 9.22 -13.67 -5.43
CA LEU A 74 9.19 -14.56 -4.25
C LEU A 74 7.95 -14.28 -3.39
N ASP A 75 7.67 -13.00 -3.14
CA ASP A 75 6.64 -12.56 -2.20
C ASP A 75 5.37 -12.09 -2.92
N ARG A 76 5.02 -12.73 -4.05
CA ARG A 76 3.93 -12.28 -4.93
C ARG A 76 2.57 -12.21 -4.23
N TYR A 77 2.28 -13.17 -3.34
CA TYR A 77 1.05 -13.19 -2.57
C TYR A 77 1.05 -12.12 -1.47
N THR A 78 2.20 -11.88 -0.83
CA THR A 78 2.37 -10.82 0.17
C THR A 78 2.13 -9.44 -0.43
N VAL A 79 2.61 -9.21 -1.65
CA VAL A 79 2.37 -7.96 -2.37
C VAL A 79 0.89 -7.75 -2.66
N VAL A 80 0.20 -8.77 -3.17
CA VAL A 80 -1.25 -8.71 -3.43
C VAL A 80 -2.01 -8.45 -2.13
N PHE A 81 -1.66 -9.14 -1.06
CA PHE A 81 -2.26 -8.94 0.25
C PHE A 81 -2.08 -7.49 0.76
N CYS A 82 -0.88 -6.93 0.66
CA CYS A 82 -0.62 -5.54 1.05
C CYS A 82 -1.48 -4.56 0.24
N ILE A 83 -1.58 -4.77 -1.08
CA ILE A 83 -2.39 -3.90 -1.96
C ILE A 83 -3.87 -3.97 -1.59
N ILE A 84 -4.42 -5.17 -1.40
CA ILE A 84 -5.82 -5.38 -0.99
C ILE A 84 -6.07 -4.73 0.36
N SER A 85 -5.17 -4.93 1.33
CA SER A 85 -5.29 -4.35 2.67
C SER A 85 -5.24 -2.82 2.64
N LEU A 86 -4.35 -2.22 1.85
CA LEU A 86 -4.29 -0.76 1.66
C LEU A 86 -5.54 -0.22 0.95
N PHE A 87 -6.11 -0.96 -0.01
CA PHE A 87 -7.36 -0.59 -0.65
C PHE A 87 -8.53 -0.55 0.36
N PHE A 88 -8.69 -1.59 1.18
CA PHE A 88 -9.70 -1.57 2.24
C PHE A 88 -9.46 -0.45 3.26
N CYS A 89 -8.19 -0.17 3.58
CA CYS A 89 -7.84 0.96 4.44
C CYS A 89 -8.30 2.29 3.84
N SER A 90 -8.08 2.51 2.53
CA SER A 90 -8.56 3.74 1.87
C SER A 90 -10.09 3.88 1.94
N ILE A 91 -10.85 2.79 1.74
CA ILE A 91 -12.31 2.82 1.85
C ILE A 91 -12.75 3.13 3.30
N TYR A 92 -12.09 2.50 4.27
CA TYR A 92 -12.42 2.69 5.68
C TYR A 92 -12.15 4.13 6.16
N LEU A 93 -11.02 4.72 5.73
CA LEU A 93 -10.64 6.08 6.10
C LEU A 93 -11.58 7.13 5.50
N ASP A 94 -12.17 6.84 4.34
CA ASP A 94 -13.00 7.80 3.61
C ASP A 94 -14.49 7.74 4.01
N GLY A 95 -14.96 6.56 4.41
CA GLY A 95 -16.34 6.32 4.84
C GLY A 95 -17.29 6.18 3.64
N ILE A 96 -17.99 5.04 3.58
CA ILE A 96 -18.82 4.64 2.43
C ILE A 96 -20.07 5.53 2.26
N ASP A 97 -20.52 6.25 3.28
CA ASP A 97 -21.83 6.91 3.26
C ASP A 97 -21.81 8.38 2.77
N ARG A 98 -20.67 8.87 2.25
CA ARG A 98 -20.43 10.32 2.05
C ARG A 98 -20.15 10.75 0.61
N PHE A 99 -20.84 10.14 -0.36
CA PHE A 99 -20.67 10.37 -1.81
C PHE A 99 -21.19 11.70 -2.37
N SER A 100 -21.55 12.69 -1.54
CA SER A 100 -22.25 13.89 -2.02
C SER A 100 -21.36 14.89 -2.76
N ASN A 101 -20.03 14.83 -2.59
CA ASN A 101 -19.08 15.70 -3.29
C ASN A 101 -17.79 14.95 -3.62
N PHE A 102 -17.36 14.98 -4.89
CA PHE A 102 -16.09 14.39 -5.32
C PHE A 102 -14.97 15.43 -5.24
N ASN A 103 -14.01 15.22 -4.32
CA ASN A 103 -12.79 16.02 -4.27
C ASN A 103 -11.78 15.53 -5.31
N ILE A 104 -11.25 16.45 -6.14
CA ILE A 104 -10.18 16.15 -7.10
C ILE A 104 -8.92 15.62 -6.39
N GLY A 105 -8.67 16.09 -5.16
CA GLY A 105 -7.59 15.60 -4.28
C GLY A 105 -7.76 14.15 -3.82
N PHE A 106 -8.96 13.58 -3.89
CA PHE A 106 -9.18 12.14 -3.74
C PHE A 106 -8.97 11.42 -5.08
N VAL A 107 -9.64 11.89 -6.13
CA VAL A 107 -9.73 11.17 -7.42
C VAL A 107 -8.37 10.95 -8.07
N ILE A 108 -7.51 11.98 -8.11
CA ILE A 108 -6.22 11.88 -8.79
C ILE A 108 -5.27 10.90 -8.06
N PRO A 109 -4.98 11.06 -6.76
CA PRO A 109 -4.09 10.14 -6.06
C PRO A 109 -4.67 8.72 -6.00
N PHE A 110 -5.98 8.57 -5.84
CA PHE A 110 -6.64 7.27 -5.82
C PHE A 110 -6.52 6.54 -7.17
N ALA A 111 -6.71 7.23 -8.29
CA ALA A 111 -6.53 6.65 -9.63
C ALA A 111 -5.08 6.22 -9.87
N ILE A 112 -4.10 7.04 -9.46
CA ILE A 112 -2.67 6.70 -9.54
C ILE A 112 -2.36 5.48 -8.68
N PHE A 113 -2.93 5.41 -7.47
CA PHE A 113 -2.80 4.27 -6.57
C PHE A 113 -3.35 2.99 -7.21
N LEU A 114 -4.54 3.03 -7.81
CA LEU A 114 -5.14 1.87 -8.49
C LEU A 114 -4.31 1.42 -9.69
N LEU A 115 -3.93 2.34 -10.58
CA LEU A 115 -3.14 2.02 -11.77
C LEU A 115 -1.77 1.45 -11.41
N SER A 116 -1.07 2.09 -10.47
CA SER A 116 0.23 1.60 -10.00
C SER A 116 0.12 0.24 -9.35
N SER A 117 -0.94 -0.01 -8.55
CA SER A 117 -1.21 -1.30 -7.92
C SER A 117 -1.46 -2.42 -8.94
N ILE A 118 -2.30 -2.18 -9.95
CA ILE A 118 -2.58 -3.15 -11.02
C ILE A 118 -1.29 -3.50 -11.77
N LEU A 119 -0.51 -2.50 -12.16
CA LEU A 119 0.78 -2.70 -12.82
C LEU A 119 1.75 -3.50 -11.94
N LEU A 120 1.76 -3.24 -10.63
CA LEU A 120 2.62 -3.92 -9.66
C LEU A 120 2.26 -5.40 -9.51
N ILE A 121 0.97 -5.73 -9.56
CA ILE A 121 0.46 -7.10 -9.56
C ILE A 121 0.89 -7.80 -10.85
N ILE A 122 0.57 -7.24 -12.02
CA ILE A 122 0.89 -7.84 -13.32
C ILE A 122 2.39 -8.13 -13.42
N LEU A 123 3.24 -7.17 -13.04
CA LEU A 123 4.69 -7.35 -13.11
C LEU A 123 5.21 -8.40 -12.12
N ASN A 124 4.57 -8.58 -10.96
CA ASN A 124 4.94 -9.64 -10.01
C ASN A 124 4.59 -11.04 -10.50
N PHE A 125 3.53 -11.19 -11.29
CA PHE A 125 3.15 -12.49 -11.87
C PHE A 125 3.80 -12.77 -13.23
N LYS A 126 4.33 -11.75 -13.91
CA LYS A 126 5.03 -11.93 -15.18
C LYS A 126 6.35 -12.68 -14.99
N LYS A 127 6.32 -14.01 -15.17
CA LYS A 127 7.48 -14.91 -15.11
C LYS A 127 8.65 -14.30 -15.87
N LYS A 128 9.82 -14.16 -15.22
CA LYS A 128 11.07 -13.96 -15.97
C LYS A 128 11.30 -15.22 -16.78
N VAL A 129 10.93 -15.20 -18.05
CA VAL A 129 11.47 -16.14 -19.02
C VAL A 129 12.95 -15.82 -19.10
N LYS A 130 13.76 -16.49 -18.28
CA LYS A 130 15.19 -16.61 -18.53
C LYS A 130 15.29 -17.40 -19.83
N ILE A 131 15.45 -16.68 -20.94
CA ILE A 131 15.91 -17.27 -22.19
C ILE A 131 17.35 -17.71 -21.90
N ASN A 132 17.53 -18.97 -21.49
CA ASN A 132 18.83 -19.62 -21.52
C ASN A 132 19.15 -19.89 -23.00
N VAL A 133 19.55 -18.87 -23.73
CA VAL A 133 20.25 -19.03 -25.01
C VAL A 133 21.73 -18.90 -24.70
N SER A 134 22.32 -20.02 -24.30
CA SER A 134 23.76 -20.22 -24.37
C SER A 134 24.08 -21.70 -24.28
N ASN A 135 24.43 -22.25 -25.44
CA ASN A 135 25.35 -23.36 -25.67
C ASN A 135 24.83 -24.79 -25.49
N ASN A 136 24.29 -25.34 -26.59
CA ASN A 136 24.70 -26.69 -27.04
C ASN A 136 24.67 -26.85 -28.57
N LYS A 137 25.08 -25.80 -29.30
CA LYS A 137 25.65 -25.94 -30.66
C LYS A 137 27.17 -26.13 -30.53
N LEU A 138 27.62 -27.28 -30.03
CA LEU A 138 29.01 -27.74 -30.13
C LEU A 138 29.03 -29.21 -29.65
N GLY A 139 28.78 -30.13 -30.59
CA GLY A 139 28.74 -31.57 -30.31
C GLY A 139 28.55 -32.44 -31.56
N THR A 140 28.33 -31.84 -32.74
CA THR A 140 28.43 -32.53 -34.02
C THR A 140 29.73 -32.13 -34.71
N LYS A 141 30.82 -32.83 -34.38
CA LYS A 141 31.98 -33.14 -35.23
C LYS A 141 33.09 -33.74 -34.35
N ALA A 142 33.30 -35.05 -34.48
CA ALA A 142 34.59 -35.66 -34.87
C ALA A 142 34.68 -37.12 -34.39
N HIS A 143 34.83 -38.00 -35.39
CA HIS A 143 35.28 -39.40 -35.37
C HIS A 143 34.36 -40.49 -34.82
#